data_AF-A0A2G8RC51-F1
#
_entry.id   AF-A0A2G8RC51-F1
#
_cell.length_a   1.000
_cell.length_b   1.000
_cell.length_c   1.000
_cell.angle_alpha   90.00
_cell.angle_beta   90.00
_cell.angle_gamma   90.00
#
_symmetry.space_group_name_H-M   'P 1'
#
loop_
_entity.id
_entity.type
_entity.pdbx_description
1 polymer ?
#
loop_
_entity_poly.entity_id
_entity_poly.type
_entity_poly.pdbx_seq_one_letter_code
_entity_poly.pdbx_strand_id
1 'polypeptide(L)'
;MIGRVAGRIEYKGDDHVLIDVHGIGYIVYCSDRTLASLPRAGEAAALFTDLLVREDLLQLFGFLSLVEKEWHRLLMSVQGVGAKAALAILGTLGPDGVSRAIALGDMNAVKAAKGIGPKTAQRIVLELKDKAPTVMAMGAAVAPSPAEDLGEVIETAAPQVSRPRSAPAPRAAPS
;
A
#
# COMPACT_ATOMS: atom_id res chain seq x y z
N MET A 1 -1.78 11.98 13.91
CA MET A 1 -1.44 10.68 13.28
C MET A 1 -1.12 10.92 11.81
N ILE A 2 -0.04 10.35 11.28
CA ILE A 2 0.33 10.46 9.86
C ILE A 2 -0.21 9.21 9.17
N GLY A 3 -1.18 9.36 8.25
CA GLY A 3 -1.88 8.23 7.64
C GLY A 3 -1.35 7.83 6.25
N ARG A 4 -0.74 8.77 5.54
CA ARG A 4 -0.17 8.59 4.20
C ARG A 4 0.91 9.64 3.97
N VAL A 5 1.98 9.25 3.30
CA VAL A 5 3.03 10.15 2.80
C VAL A 5 3.10 9.96 1.29
N ALA A 6 3.05 11.07 0.54
CA ALA A 6 3.13 11.06 -0.92
C ALA A 6 4.05 12.19 -1.37
N GLY A 7 5.07 11.85 -2.15
CA GLY A 7 6.14 12.77 -2.50
C GLY A 7 7.17 12.13 -3.43
N ARG A 8 8.38 12.68 -3.47
CA ARG A 8 9.48 12.13 -4.27
C ARG A 8 10.43 11.33 -3.39
N ILE A 9 10.87 10.18 -3.88
CA ILE A 9 11.92 9.41 -3.22
C ILE A 9 13.23 10.16 -3.41
N GLU A 10 13.87 10.57 -2.34
CA GLU A 10 15.18 11.24 -2.40
C GLU A 10 16.32 10.26 -2.11
N TYR A 11 16.08 9.28 -1.23
CA TYR A 11 17.06 8.25 -0.89
C TYR A 11 16.39 6.92 -0.54
N LYS A 12 17.01 5.79 -0.91
CA LYS A 12 16.62 4.44 -0.50
C LYS A 12 17.79 3.81 0.26
N GLY A 13 17.58 3.52 1.54
CA GLY A 13 18.50 2.73 2.36
C GLY A 13 18.09 1.26 2.38
N ASP A 14 18.74 0.49 3.25
CA ASP A 14 18.49 -0.95 3.38
C ASP A 14 17.14 -1.28 4.04
N ASP A 15 16.69 -0.46 5.00
CA ASP A 15 15.47 -0.69 5.78
C ASP A 15 14.48 0.50 5.75
N HIS A 16 14.80 1.55 5.00
CA HIS A 16 14.02 2.78 4.97
C HIS A 16 14.12 3.53 3.63
N VAL A 17 13.19 4.44 3.43
CA VAL A 17 13.16 5.38 2.31
C VAL A 17 13.00 6.81 2.85
N LEU A 18 13.71 7.77 2.26
CA LEU A 18 13.51 9.19 2.47
C LEU A 18 12.56 9.71 1.39
N ILE A 19 11.40 10.23 1.80
CA ILE A 19 10.43 10.85 0.90
C ILE A 19 10.36 12.34 1.18
N ASP A 20 10.72 13.15 0.20
CA ASP A 20 10.50 14.60 0.25
C ASP A 20 9.04 14.92 -0.09
N VAL A 21 8.39 15.65 0.82
CA VAL A 21 7.06 16.20 0.63
C VAL A 21 7.13 17.72 0.79
N HIS A 22 7.32 18.41 -0.33
CA HIS A 22 7.39 19.87 -0.38
C HIS A 22 8.46 20.47 0.55
N GLY A 23 9.65 19.86 0.59
CA GLY A 23 10.78 20.32 1.40
C GLY A 23 10.84 19.73 2.82
N ILE A 24 9.95 18.80 3.16
CA ILE A 24 9.99 18.03 4.41
C ILE A 24 10.35 16.59 4.08
N GLY A 25 11.54 16.16 4.53
CA GLY A 25 12.02 14.79 4.38
C GLY A 25 11.47 13.85 5.45
N TYR A 26 10.63 12.90 5.05
CA TYR A 26 10.13 11.83 5.91
C TYR A 26 11.00 10.58 5.75
N ILE A 27 11.57 10.10 6.86
CA ILE A 27 12.20 8.78 6.90
C ILE A 27 11.12 7.75 7.22
N VAL A 28 10.87 6.84 6.27
CA VAL A 28 9.83 5.82 6.37
C VAL A 28 10.46 4.43 6.33
N TYR A 29 10.34 3.68 7.44
CA TYR A 29 10.81 2.30 7.53
C TYR A 29 9.85 1.36 6.81
N CYS A 30 10.39 0.49 5.98
CA CYS A 30 9.62 -0.38 5.10
C CYS A 30 10.14 -1.81 5.17
N SER A 31 9.35 -2.79 4.73
CA SER A 31 9.83 -4.14 4.54
C SER A 31 10.72 -4.23 3.28
N ASP A 32 11.62 -5.22 3.21
CA ASP A 32 12.45 -5.47 2.02
C ASP A 32 11.60 -5.61 0.75
N ARG A 33 10.45 -6.29 0.87
CA ARG A 33 9.46 -6.44 -0.21
C ARG A 33 8.92 -5.09 -0.67
N THR A 34 8.53 -4.23 0.27
CA THR A 34 8.05 -2.87 -0.03
C THR A 34 9.14 -2.04 -0.71
N LEU A 35 10.37 -2.07 -0.20
CA LEU A 35 11.50 -1.34 -0.79
C LEU A 35 11.81 -1.81 -2.21
N ALA A 36 11.73 -3.11 -2.48
CA ALA A 36 11.93 -3.69 -3.80
C ALA A 36 10.84 -3.25 -4.81
N SER A 37 9.60 -3.07 -4.35
CA SER A 37 8.48 -2.61 -5.17
C SER A 37 8.42 -1.09 -5.36
N LEU A 38 9.15 -0.32 -4.53
CA LEU A 38 9.20 1.13 -4.68
C LEU A 38 10.01 1.55 -5.92
N PRO A 39 9.61 2.65 -6.58
CA PRO A 39 10.36 3.22 -7.70
C PRO A 39 11.77 3.68 -7.32
N ARG A 40 12.53 4.16 -8.30
CA ARG A 40 13.89 4.66 -8.10
C ARG A 40 13.90 6.03 -7.40
N ALA A 41 15.05 6.41 -6.86
CA ALA A 41 15.23 7.78 -6.36
C ALA A 41 15.01 8.80 -7.49
N GLY A 42 14.37 9.92 -7.16
CA GLY A 42 13.90 10.97 -8.07
C GLY A 42 12.44 10.83 -8.50
N GLU A 43 11.86 9.63 -8.39
CA GLU A 43 10.49 9.34 -8.82
C GLU A 43 9.46 9.52 -7.70
N ALA A 44 8.19 9.68 -8.08
CA ALA A 44 7.10 9.84 -7.14
C ALA A 44 6.70 8.51 -6.51
N ALA A 45 6.43 8.53 -5.20
CA ALA A 45 5.91 7.39 -4.45
C ALA A 45 4.87 7.84 -3.43
N ALA A 46 3.98 6.92 -3.09
CA ALA A 46 3.04 7.10 -2.01
C ALA A 46 2.99 5.85 -1.14
N LEU A 47 3.02 6.04 0.17
CA LEU A 47 2.96 4.98 1.16
C LEU A 47 1.86 5.29 2.17
N PHE A 48 1.06 4.28 2.50
CA PHE A 48 0.27 4.29 3.72
C PHE A 48 1.22 4.20 4.89
N THR A 49 0.96 4.97 5.94
CA THR A 49 1.88 5.05 7.06
C THR A 49 1.23 4.73 8.39
N ASP A 50 2.04 4.21 9.30
CA ASP A 50 1.70 4.07 10.71
C ASP A 50 2.82 4.67 11.56
N LEU A 51 2.44 5.55 12.49
CA LEU A 51 3.38 6.27 13.34
C LEU A 51 3.46 5.57 14.69
N LEU A 52 4.59 4.92 14.94
CA LEU A 52 4.90 4.32 16.23
C LEU A 52 5.48 5.38 17.16
N VAL A 53 4.78 5.62 18.26
CA VAL A 53 5.17 6.57 19.31
C VAL A 53 5.50 5.80 20.58
N ARG A 54 6.73 5.95 21.07
CA ARG A 54 7.19 5.52 22.39
C ARG A 54 7.88 6.71 23.08
N GLU A 55 8.21 6.56 24.36
CA GLU A 55 8.74 7.65 25.20
C GLU A 55 9.96 8.35 24.59
N ASP A 56 10.85 7.60 23.96
CA ASP A 56 12.13 8.04 23.39
C ASP A 56 12.22 7.85 21.86
N LEU A 57 11.12 7.45 21.21
CA LEU A 57 11.15 6.98 19.84
C LEU A 57 9.90 7.37 19.05
N LEU A 58 10.13 8.09 17.95
CA LEU A 58 9.13 8.39 16.92
C LEU A 58 9.59 7.74 15.62
N GLN A 59 8.86 6.73 15.15
CA GLN A 59 9.19 6.01 13.92
C GLN A 59 7.99 5.90 13.01
N LEU A 60 8.20 6.19 11.73
CA LEU A 60 7.18 6.08 10.70
C LEU A 60 7.41 4.80 9.90
N PHE A 61 6.39 3.95 9.84
CA PHE A 61 6.41 2.72 9.05
C PHE A 61 5.54 2.89 7.80
N GLY A 62 5.97 2.33 6.67
CA GLY A 62 5.35 2.51 5.36
C GLY A 62 4.92 1.20 4.70
N PHE A 63 3.78 1.26 4.00
CA PHE A 63 3.14 0.12 3.34
C PHE A 63 2.57 0.53 1.98
N LEU A 64 2.53 -0.38 1.02
CA LEU A 64 1.98 -0.11 -0.32
C LEU A 64 0.46 -0.16 -0.33
N SER A 65 -0.12 -0.93 0.59
CA SER A 65 -1.56 -1.10 0.72
C SER A 65 -2.03 -0.91 2.17
N LEU A 66 -3.32 -0.60 2.32
CA LEU A 66 -3.96 -0.57 3.64
C LEU A 66 -3.99 -1.94 4.30
N VAL A 67 -4.12 -3.01 3.50
CA VAL A 67 -4.15 -4.39 4.00
C VAL A 67 -2.81 -4.77 4.65
N GLU A 68 -1.70 -4.40 4.02
CA GLU A 68 -0.36 -4.57 4.61
C GLU A 68 -0.22 -3.81 5.93
N LYS A 69 -0.71 -2.56 5.97
CA LYS A 69 -0.70 -1.74 7.19
C LYS A 69 -1.50 -2.39 8.32
N GLU A 70 -2.71 -2.86 8.05
CA GLU A 70 -3.54 -3.51 9.07
C GLU A 70 -2.94 -4.84 9.54
N TRP A 71 -2.29 -5.59 8.64
CA TRP A 71 -1.52 -6.77 9.04
C TRP A 71 -0.37 -6.41 9.98
N HIS A 72 0.39 -5.35 9.70
CA HIS A 72 1.47 -4.92 10.58
C HIS A 72 0.96 -4.56 11.96
N ARG A 73 -0.11 -3.77 12.03
CA ARG A 73 -0.80 -3.42 13.27
C ARG A 73 -1.29 -4.66 14.03
N LEU A 74 -1.88 -5.61 13.32
CA LEU A 74 -2.38 -6.85 13.93
C LEU A 74 -1.23 -7.71 14.47
N LEU A 75 -0.13 -7.85 13.73
CA LEU A 75 1.07 -8.57 14.17
C LEU A 75 1.68 -7.93 15.41
N MET A 76 1.75 -6.59 15.48
CA MET A 76 2.23 -5.87 16.67
C MET A 76 1.35 -6.09 17.91
N SER A 77 0.11 -6.55 17.76
CA SER A 77 -0.75 -6.87 18.91
C SER A 77 -0.34 -8.15 19.64
N VAL A 78 0.49 -9.00 19.02
CA VAL A 78 0.98 -10.25 19.61
C VAL A 78 2.14 -9.95 20.56
N GLN A 79 2.06 -10.45 21.79
CA GLN A 79 3.11 -10.23 22.78
C GLN A 79 4.44 -10.83 22.32
N GLY A 80 5.47 -9.99 22.25
CA GLY A 80 6.82 -10.37 21.79
C GLY A 80 7.08 -10.06 20.31
N VAL A 81 6.10 -9.50 19.59
CA VAL A 81 6.28 -9.02 18.22
C VAL A 81 6.41 -7.50 18.22
N GLY A 82 7.60 -7.00 17.90
CA GLY A 82 7.85 -5.58 17.70
C GLY A 82 7.70 -5.16 16.24
N ALA A 83 7.73 -3.84 15.98
CA ALA A 83 7.53 -3.29 14.64
C ALA A 83 8.50 -3.84 13.56
N LYS A 84 9.78 -4.01 13.89
CA LYS A 84 10.77 -4.60 12.97
C LYS A 84 10.50 -6.08 12.69
N ALA A 85 10.05 -6.83 13.70
CA ALA A 85 9.69 -8.25 13.53
C ALA A 85 8.43 -8.40 12.67
N ALA A 86 7.42 -7.54 12.88
CA ALA A 86 6.23 -7.48 12.03
C ALA A 86 6.57 -7.13 10.58
N LEU A 87 7.46 -6.15 10.34
CA LEU A 87 7.98 -5.84 9.00
C LEU A 87 8.71 -7.03 8.37
N ALA A 88 9.54 -7.75 9.13
CA ALA A 88 10.24 -8.92 8.62
C ALA A 88 9.26 -10.04 8.20
N ILE A 89 8.22 -10.29 9.00
CA ILE A 89 7.16 -11.26 8.67
C ILE A 89 6.47 -10.86 7.35
N LEU A 90 6.09 -9.59 7.21
CA LEU A 90 5.45 -9.08 6.00
C LEU A 90 6.39 -9.06 4.79
N GLY A 91 7.68 -8.77 5.00
CA GLY A 91 8.69 -8.84 3.95
C GLY A 91 8.84 -10.25 3.40
N THR A 92 8.97 -11.24 4.28
CA THR A 92 9.15 -12.65 3.92
C THR A 92 7.90 -13.25 3.27
N LEU A 93 6.73 -13.09 3.89
CA LEU A 93 5.52 -13.81 3.46
C LEU A 93 4.59 -12.97 2.58
N GLY A 94 4.60 -11.64 2.72
CA GLY A 94 3.57 -10.77 2.18
C GLY A 94 2.22 -10.93 2.91
N PRO A 95 1.23 -10.06 2.62
CA PRO A 95 -0.07 -10.10 3.30
C PRO A 95 -0.82 -11.42 3.06
N ASP A 96 -0.78 -11.95 1.83
CA ASP A 96 -1.44 -13.22 1.49
C ASP A 96 -0.74 -14.43 2.12
N GLY A 97 0.59 -14.40 2.19
CA GLY A 97 1.37 -15.46 2.83
C GLY A 97 1.15 -15.50 4.34
N VAL A 98 1.07 -14.34 4.99
CA VAL A 98 0.69 -14.24 6.42
C VAL A 98 -0.72 -14.79 6.63
N SER A 99 -1.67 -14.39 5.78
CA SER A 99 -3.04 -14.88 5.82
C SER A 99 -3.08 -16.41 5.75
N ARG A 100 -2.41 -16.99 4.75
CA ARG A 100 -2.34 -18.44 4.55
C ARG A 100 -1.68 -19.15 5.73
N ALA A 101 -0.55 -18.63 6.23
CA ALA A 101 0.18 -19.24 7.33
C ALA A 101 -0.67 -19.32 8.60
N ILE A 102 -1.43 -18.26 8.91
CA ILE A 102 -2.33 -18.26 10.07
C ILE A 102 -3.51 -19.20 9.86
N ALA A 103 -4.13 -19.18 8.67
CA ALA A 103 -5.28 -20.04 8.36
C ALA A 103 -4.95 -21.53 8.44
N LEU A 104 -3.77 -21.93 7.94
CA LEU A 104 -3.30 -23.31 7.93
C LEU A 104 -2.61 -23.74 9.23
N GLY A 105 -2.36 -22.81 10.16
CA GLY A 105 -1.60 -23.11 11.36
C GLY A 105 -0.09 -23.32 11.11
N ASP A 106 0.45 -22.83 10.00
CA ASP A 106 1.82 -23.06 9.57
C ASP A 106 2.81 -22.13 10.29
N MET A 107 3.26 -22.59 11.46
CA MET A 107 4.27 -21.89 12.26
C MET A 107 5.64 -21.85 11.58
N ASN A 108 5.96 -22.80 10.68
CA ASN A 108 7.26 -22.86 10.02
C ASN A 108 7.41 -21.73 9.01
N ALA A 109 6.33 -21.41 8.28
CA ALA A 109 6.29 -20.25 7.40
C ALA A 109 6.56 -18.94 8.17
N VAL A 110 5.93 -18.76 9.33
CA VAL A 110 6.12 -17.55 10.16
C VAL A 110 7.54 -17.49 10.76
N LYS A 111 8.09 -18.64 11.16
CA LYS A 111 9.45 -18.75 11.70
C LYS A 111 10.54 -18.43 10.66
N ALA A 112 10.25 -18.51 9.36
CA ALA A 112 11.20 -18.15 8.31
C ALA A 112 11.59 -16.66 8.33
N ALA A 113 10.75 -15.81 8.95
CA ALA A 113 11.04 -14.39 9.09
C ALA A 113 12.17 -14.11 10.09
N LYS A 114 13.06 -13.18 9.74
CA LYS A 114 14.22 -12.81 10.57
C LYS A 114 13.78 -12.28 11.93
N GLY A 115 14.36 -12.84 13.00
CA GLY A 115 14.06 -12.44 14.38
C GLY A 115 12.84 -13.12 15.00
N ILE A 116 12.21 -14.07 14.31
CA ILE A 116 11.09 -14.85 14.85
C ILE A 116 11.58 -16.20 15.40
N GLY A 117 11.48 -16.36 16.72
CA GLY A 117 11.75 -17.63 17.39
C GLY A 117 10.57 -18.61 17.32
N PRO A 118 10.79 -19.90 17.59
CA PRO A 118 9.75 -20.93 17.53
C PRO A 118 8.58 -20.66 18.48
N LYS A 119 8.85 -20.16 19.70
CA LYS A 119 7.81 -19.79 20.67
C LYS A 119 6.94 -18.64 20.17
N THR A 120 7.56 -17.62 19.59
CA THR A 120 6.86 -16.46 19.05
C THR A 120 6.04 -16.85 17.82
N ALA A 121 6.58 -17.68 16.92
CA ALA A 121 5.84 -18.18 15.75
C ALA A 121 4.57 -18.94 16.15
N GLN A 122 4.68 -19.83 17.14
CA GLN A 122 3.53 -20.56 17.69
C GLN A 122 2.48 -19.61 18.26
N ARG A 123 2.93 -18.62 19.03
CA ARG A 123 2.04 -17.62 19.62
C ARG A 123 1.32 -16.78 18.56
N ILE A 124 2.04 -16.32 17.53
CA ILE A 124 1.46 -15.55 16.43
C ILE A 124 0.33 -16.35 15.77
N VAL A 125 0.59 -17.60 15.39
CA VAL A 125 -0.40 -18.43 14.72
C VAL A 125 -1.62 -18.69 15.61
N LEU A 126 -1.40 -18.95 16.91
CA LEU A 126 -2.48 -19.24 17.85
C LEU A 126 -3.34 -18.00 18.16
N GLU A 127 -2.72 -16.88 18.52
CA GLU A 127 -3.42 -15.66 18.92
C GLU A 127 -4.08 -14.93 17.74
N LEU A 128 -3.49 -15.01 16.55
CA LEU A 128 -4.04 -14.34 15.38
C LEU A 128 -5.09 -15.17 14.66
N LYS A 129 -5.26 -16.46 14.95
CA LYS A 129 -6.27 -17.30 14.29
C LYS A 129 -7.68 -16.70 14.38
N ASP A 130 -8.02 -16.12 15.53
CA ASP A 130 -9.33 -15.53 15.78
C ASP A 130 -9.47 -14.10 15.23
N LYS A 131 -8.34 -13.38 15.06
CA LYS A 131 -8.33 -11.97 14.65
C LYS A 131 -8.08 -11.78 13.14
N ALA A 132 -7.35 -12.70 12.53
CA ALA A 132 -6.97 -12.71 11.13
C ALA A 132 -8.15 -12.58 10.14
N PRO A 133 -9.33 -13.19 10.37
CA PRO A 133 -10.47 -13.06 9.46
C PRO A 133 -10.88 -11.60 9.19
N THR A 134 -10.68 -10.70 10.15
CA THR A 134 -11.01 -9.27 10.00
C THR A 134 -10.15 -8.59 8.93
N VAL A 135 -8.84 -8.83 8.93
CA VAL A 135 -7.90 -8.26 7.95
C VAL A 135 -7.98 -9.01 6.62
N MET A 136 -8.23 -10.32 6.64
CA MET A 136 -8.44 -11.11 5.42
C MET A 136 -9.66 -10.63 4.63
N ALA A 137 -10.76 -10.28 5.30
CA ALA A 137 -11.94 -9.72 4.65
C ALA A 137 -11.64 -8.39 3.94
N MET A 138 -10.75 -7.56 4.49
CA MET A 138 -10.29 -6.33 3.83
C MET A 138 -9.46 -6.61 2.57
N GLY A 139 -8.63 -7.65 2.60
CA GLY A 139 -7.89 -8.12 1.43
C GLY A 139 -8.79 -8.60 0.30
N ALA A 140 -9.86 -9.33 0.64
CA ALA A 140 -10.83 -9.84 -0.34
C ALA A 140 -11.67 -8.73 -0.99
N ALA A 141 -12.00 -7.66 -0.26
CA ALA A 141 -12.76 -6.53 -0.80
C ALA A 141 -11.96 -5.64 -1.79
N VAL A 142 -10.63 -5.79 -1.85
CA VAL A 142 -9.73 -5.02 -2.72
C VAL A 142 -9.24 -5.87 -3.92
N ALA A 143 -9.63 -7.14 -4.02
CA ALA A 143 -9.37 -7.92 -5.22
C ALA A 143 -10.14 -7.29 -6.40
N PRO A 144 -9.48 -6.98 -7.53
CA PRO A 144 -10.21 -6.62 -8.73
C PRO A 144 -11.07 -7.83 -9.10
N SER A 145 -12.39 -7.65 -9.11
CA SER A 145 -13.28 -8.58 -9.79
C SER A 145 -12.72 -8.76 -11.20
N PRO A 146 -12.53 -10.00 -11.69
CA PRO A 146 -12.31 -10.19 -13.12
C PRO A 146 -13.46 -9.47 -13.79
N ALA A 147 -13.14 -8.46 -14.62
CA ALA A 147 -14.13 -7.76 -15.39
C ALA A 147 -14.98 -8.84 -16.08
N GLU A 148 -16.26 -8.94 -15.68
CA GLU A 148 -17.23 -9.65 -16.48
C GLU A 148 -17.27 -8.91 -17.81
N ASP A 149 -16.68 -9.55 -18.80
CA ASP A 149 -16.90 -9.33 -20.21
C ASP A 149 -18.40 -9.50 -20.49
N LEU A 150 -19.15 -8.43 -20.24
CA LEU A 150 -20.48 -8.25 -20.79
C LEU A 150 -20.35 -7.17 -21.86
N GLY A 151 -20.08 -7.64 -23.08
CA GLY A 151 -20.24 -6.85 -24.28
C GLY A 151 -21.66 -6.28 -24.34
N GLU A 152 -21.78 -5.00 -24.07
CA GLU A 152 -22.95 -4.21 -24.45
C GLU A 152 -22.49 -3.23 -25.53
N VAL A 153 -22.78 -3.62 -26.78
CA VAL A 153 -22.57 -2.82 -27.97
C VAL A 153 -23.59 -1.68 -27.93
N ILE A 154 -23.20 -0.53 -27.39
CA ILE A 154 -23.99 0.70 -27.52
C ILE A 154 -23.45 1.44 -28.74
N GLU A 155 -24.08 1.18 -29.88
CA GLU A 155 -23.91 1.91 -31.13
C GLU A 155 -24.30 3.37 -30.89
N THR A 156 -23.31 4.23 -30.61
CA THR A 156 -23.55 5.67 -30.44
C THR A 156 -23.31 6.34 -31.79
N ALA A 157 -24.42 6.67 -32.47
CA ALA A 157 -24.44 7.46 -33.67
C ALA A 157 -23.60 8.74 -33.52
N ALA A 158 -22.68 8.95 -34.45
CA ALA A 158 -21.80 10.11 -34.50
C ALA A 158 -22.59 11.43 -34.63
N PRO A 159 -22.30 12.47 -33.83
CA PRO A 159 -22.74 13.82 -34.17
C PRO A 159 -21.83 14.37 -35.27
N GLN A 160 -22.44 14.63 -36.43
CA GLN A 160 -21.80 15.28 -37.57
C GLN A 160 -21.28 16.67 -37.18
N VAL A 161 -20.00 16.91 -37.43
CA VAL A 161 -19.35 18.21 -37.31
C VAL A 161 -19.89 19.12 -38.41
N SER A 162 -20.75 20.08 -38.07
CA SER A 162 -21.13 21.16 -38.96
C SER A 162 -20.00 22.19 -39.03
N ARG A 163 -19.43 22.39 -40.23
CA ARG A 163 -18.46 23.47 -40.51
C ARG A 163 -19.13 24.83 -40.33
N PRO A 164 -18.51 25.82 -39.67
CA PRO A 164 -19.02 27.18 -39.71
C PRO A 164 -18.84 27.78 -41.12
N ARG A 165 -19.94 28.35 -41.64
CA ARG A 165 -19.99 29.12 -42.88
C ARG A 165 -19.15 30.39 -42.77
N SER A 166 -18.46 30.72 -43.85
CA SER A 166 -17.65 31.92 -44.06
C SER A 166 -18.44 33.22 -43.85
N ALA A 167 -17.77 34.21 -43.24
CA ALA A 167 -18.26 35.58 -43.05
C ALA A 167 -18.50 36.33 -44.38
N PRO A 168 -19.47 37.26 -44.44
CA PRO A 168 -19.52 38.28 -45.48
C PRO A 168 -18.88 39.60 -45.02
N ALA A 169 -18.18 40.24 -45.96
CA ALA A 169 -17.48 41.52 -45.86
C ALA A 169 -18.41 42.73 -45.57
N PRO A 170 -17.89 43.87 -45.07
CA PRO A 170 -18.71 45.00 -44.64
C PRO A 170 -19.19 45.83 -45.85
N ARG A 171 -20.46 46.26 -45.81
CA ARG A 171 -21.07 47.16 -46.78
C ARG A 171 -21.12 48.58 -46.20
N ALA A 172 -20.70 49.55 -47.01
CA ALA A 172 -20.53 50.97 -46.70
C ALA A 172 -21.78 51.66 -46.11
N ALA A 173 -21.54 52.64 -45.23
CA ALA A 173 -22.52 53.57 -44.70
C ALA A 173 -22.76 54.75 -45.67
N PRO A 174 -23.98 55.32 -45.71
CA PRO A 174 -24.20 56.68 -46.16
C PRO A 174 -24.67 57.56 -45.00
N SER A 175 -23.96 58.67 -44.75
CA SER A 175 -24.45 60.02 -44.40
C SER A 175 -23.25 60.93 -44.14
#